data_AF-A0A7C7R220-F1
#
_entry.id   AF-A0A7C7R220-F1
#
_cell.length_a   1.000
_cell.length_b   1.000
_cell.length_c   1.000
_cell.angle_alpha   90.00
_cell.angle_beta   90.00
_cell.angle_gamma   90.00
#
_symmetry.space_group_name_H-M   'P 1'
#
loop_
_entity.id
_entity.type
_entity.pdbx_description
1 polymer ?
#
loop_
_entity_poly.entity_id
_entity_poly.type
_entity_poly.pdbx_seq_one_letter_code
_entity_poly.pdbx_strand_id
1 'polypeptide(L)'
;MVIPQPLLRCLGRFARAFGRDVASFCGWLQTRRPRPGLRTYHFQLPGGRRRVHLRIQPDGSGLLLVDVTDAIHLNPTAAWIARMALEGVPEEHAARAVRRVFQRPDPQATAD
;
A
#
# COMPACT_ATOMS: atom_id res chain seq x y z
N MET A 1 -30.81 32.68 -23.42
CA MET A 1 -31.13 31.24 -23.49
C MET A 1 -30.17 30.52 -22.55
N VAL A 2 -30.58 30.33 -21.29
CA VAL A 2 -29.74 29.81 -20.21
C VAL A 2 -29.88 28.29 -20.18
N ILE A 3 -28.77 27.59 -20.43
CA ILE A 3 -28.69 26.12 -20.42
C ILE A 3 -28.79 25.64 -18.97
N PRO A 4 -29.70 24.70 -18.62
CA PRO A 4 -29.85 24.24 -17.25
C PRO A 4 -28.66 23.38 -16.81
N GLN A 5 -28.17 23.60 -15.59
CA GLN A 5 -26.96 23.01 -15.02
C GLN A 5 -27.04 21.58 -14.39
N PRO A 6 -28.15 20.81 -14.37
CA PRO A 6 -28.13 19.55 -13.62
C PRO A 6 -27.43 18.40 -14.36
N LEU A 7 -27.24 18.47 -15.68
CA LEU A 7 -26.72 17.34 -16.47
C LEU A 7 -25.19 17.14 -16.35
N LEU A 8 -24.43 18.20 -16.07
CA LEU A 8 -22.98 18.11 -15.86
C LEU A 8 -22.57 17.55 -14.49
N ARG A 9 -23.50 17.42 -13.52
CA ARG A 9 -23.18 16.91 -12.17
C ARG A 9 -23.11 15.39 -12.08
N CYS A 10 -23.75 14.66 -12.99
CA CYS A 10 -23.76 13.19 -12.96
C CYS A 10 -22.48 12.56 -13.54
N LEU A 11 -21.90 13.15 -14.59
CA LEU A 11 -20.66 12.63 -15.20
C LEU A 11 -19.45 12.65 -14.24
N GLY A 12 -19.38 13.65 -13.36
CA GLY A 12 -18.27 13.79 -12.40
C GLY A 12 -18.27 12.75 -11.27
N ARG A 13 -19.43 12.15 -10.94
CA ARG A 13 -19.54 11.10 -9.90
C ARG A 13 -19.13 9.73 -10.42
N PHE A 14 -19.45 9.40 -11.68
CA PHE A 14 -19.05 8.14 -12.31
C PHE A 14 -17.54 8.04 -12.53
N ALA A 15 -16.89 9.12 -12.96
CA ALA A 15 -15.43 9.15 -13.15
C ALA A 15 -14.63 8.90 -11.84
N ARG A 16 -15.14 9.37 -10.69
CA ARG A 16 -14.53 9.13 -9.37
C ARG A 16 -14.76 7.71 -8.86
N ALA A 17 -15.91 7.10 -9.16
CA ALA A 17 -16.21 5.72 -8.79
C ALA A 17 -15.36 4.73 -9.61
N PHE A 18 -15.21 4.97 -10.92
CA PHE A 18 -14.38 4.14 -11.79
C PHE A 18 -12.89 4.23 -11.44
N GLY A 19 -12.38 5.42 -11.08
CA GLY A 19 -11.01 5.57 -10.60
C GLY A 19 -10.74 4.85 -9.26
N ARG A 20 -11.74 4.82 -8.36
CA ARG A 20 -11.69 4.05 -7.11
C ARG A 20 -11.70 2.54 -7.37
N ASP A 21 -12.56 2.06 -8.27
CA ASP A 21 -12.61 0.64 -8.62
C ASP A 21 -11.35 0.16 -9.33
N VAL A 22 -10.75 0.98 -10.20
CA VAL A 22 -9.47 0.66 -10.85
C VAL A 22 -8.33 0.66 -9.83
N ALA A 23 -8.28 1.62 -8.90
CA ALA A 23 -7.28 1.63 -7.82
C ALA A 23 -7.44 0.43 -6.87
N SER A 24 -8.66 0.03 -6.57
CA SER A 24 -8.99 -1.17 -5.81
C SER A 24 -8.56 -2.44 -6.54
N PHE A 25 -8.82 -2.53 -7.85
CA PHE A 25 -8.42 -3.64 -8.71
C PHE A 25 -6.89 -3.74 -8.86
N CYS A 26 -6.21 -2.61 -9.10
CA CYS A 26 -4.75 -2.54 -9.13
C CYS A 26 -4.14 -2.85 -7.76
N GLY A 27 -4.77 -2.38 -6.68
CA GLY A 27 -4.39 -2.69 -5.31
C GLY A 27 -4.44 -4.18 -5.02
N TRP A 28 -5.42 -4.91 -5.55
CA TRP A 28 -5.48 -6.38 -5.43
C TRP A 28 -4.29 -7.07 -6.12
N LEU A 29 -3.84 -6.60 -7.29
CA LEU A 29 -2.69 -7.17 -8.00
C LEU A 29 -1.35 -6.92 -7.30
N GLN A 30 -1.24 -5.84 -6.52
CA GLN A 30 -0.01 -5.44 -5.84
C GLN A 30 0.21 -6.16 -4.49
N THR A 31 -0.74 -6.96 -4.01
CA THR A 31 -0.65 -7.73 -2.76
C THR A 31 0.27 -8.95 -2.81
N ARG A 32 1.20 -9.05 -3.77
CA ARG A 32 2.17 -10.17 -3.85
C ARG A 32 3.35 -9.95 -2.90
N ARG A 33 4.01 -11.03 -2.43
CA ARG A 33 5.23 -10.91 -1.61
C ARG A 33 6.25 -9.97 -2.28
N PRO A 34 6.93 -9.12 -1.50
CA PRO A 34 7.87 -8.16 -2.05
C PRO A 34 9.07 -8.90 -2.64
N ARG A 35 9.48 -8.54 -3.86
CA ARG A 35 10.72 -9.05 -4.44
C ARG A 35 11.92 -8.38 -3.78
N PRO A 36 13.03 -9.10 -3.55
CA PRO A 36 14.27 -8.50 -3.08
C PRO A 36 14.72 -7.35 -3.99
N GLY A 37 15.27 -6.31 -3.40
CA GLY A 37 15.75 -5.14 -4.14
C GLY A 37 15.59 -3.83 -3.38
N LEU A 38 16.20 -2.78 -3.92
CA LEU A 38 16.10 -1.41 -3.42
C LEU A 38 15.05 -0.62 -4.21
N ARG A 39 14.12 0.01 -3.49
CA ARG A 39 13.10 0.89 -4.06
C ARG A 39 13.23 2.27 -3.42
N THR A 40 13.14 3.31 -4.23
CA THR A 40 13.22 4.70 -3.77
C THR A 40 11.91 5.40 -4.07
N TYR A 41 11.36 6.05 -3.05
CA TYR A 41 10.11 6.78 -3.09
C TYR A 41 10.37 8.25 -2.77
N HIS A 42 9.63 9.13 -3.43
CA HIS A 42 9.73 10.56 -3.26
C HIS A 42 8.37 11.12 -2.85
N PHE A 43 8.33 11.81 -1.72
CA PHE A 43 7.11 12.44 -1.22
C PHE A 43 7.27 13.95 -1.20
N GLN A 44 6.27 14.67 -1.71
CA GLN A 44 6.12 16.11 -1.48
C GLN A 44 5.18 16.30 -0.28
N LEU A 45 5.68 16.90 0.79
CA LEU A 45 4.90 17.29 1.95
C LEU A 45 4.89 18.81 2.09
N PRO A 46 3.93 19.40 2.83
CA PRO A 46 3.88 20.84 3.08
C PRO A 46 5.15 21.44 3.72
N GLY A 47 6.02 20.62 4.30
CA GLY A 47 7.31 21.01 4.89
C GLY A 47 8.55 20.65 4.06
N GLY A 48 8.39 20.20 2.81
CA GLY A 48 9.52 19.87 1.92
C GLY A 48 9.43 18.49 1.27
N ARG A 49 10.51 18.10 0.59
CA ARG A 49 10.62 16.80 -0.09
C ARG A 49 11.27 15.78 0.85
N ARG A 50 10.61 14.63 1.03
CA ARG A 50 11.18 13.47 1.73
C ARG A 50 11.55 12.36 0.76
N ARG A 51 12.68 11.72 1.03
CA ARG A 51 13.17 10.54 0.30
C ARG A 51 13.05 9.33 1.21
N VAL A 52 12.41 8.28 0.71
CA VAL A 52 12.26 7.02 1.45
C VAL A 52 12.86 5.91 0.62
N HIS A 53 13.83 5.18 1.17
CA HIS A 53 14.42 4.02 0.54
C HIS A 53 13.99 2.76 1.27
N LEU A 54 13.30 1.86 0.58
CA LEU A 54 12.95 0.54 1.10
C LEU A 54 13.83 -0.50 0.42
N ARG A 55 14.69 -1.15 1.20
CA ARG A 55 15.46 -2.30 0.75
C ARG A 55 14.83 -3.57 1.29
N ILE A 56 14.49 -4.49 0.40
CA ILE A 56 14.00 -5.82 0.74
C ILE A 56 15.14 -6.83 0.55
N GLN A 57 15.40 -7.62 1.57
CA GLN A 57 16.39 -8.68 1.58
C GLN A 57 15.84 -10.00 1.01
N PRO A 58 16.69 -10.97 0.64
CA PRO A 58 16.26 -12.26 0.11
C PRO A 58 15.36 -13.08 1.05
N ASP A 59 15.55 -12.93 2.37
CA ASP A 59 14.73 -13.57 3.41
C ASP A 59 13.36 -12.90 3.60
N GLY A 60 13.12 -11.79 2.89
CA GLY A 60 11.91 -10.99 2.97
C GLY A 60 11.95 -9.90 4.04
N SER A 61 12.97 -9.84 4.89
CA SER A 61 13.18 -8.74 5.82
C SER A 61 13.45 -7.43 5.08
N GLY A 62 13.23 -6.30 5.74
CA GLY A 62 13.34 -4.98 5.14
C GLY A 62 14.22 -4.03 5.94
N LEU A 63 14.81 -3.07 5.23
CA LEU A 63 15.40 -1.88 5.82
C LEU A 63 14.72 -0.67 5.18
N LEU A 64 14.09 0.16 6.00
CA LEU A 64 13.48 1.41 5.58
C LEU A 64 14.37 2.57 6.03
N LEU A 65 14.82 3.37 5.07
CA LEU A 65 15.63 4.55 5.29
C LEU A 65 14.79 5.78 4.95
N VAL A 66 14.66 6.72 5.88
CA VAL A 66 13.97 8.00 5.66
C VAL A 66 15.01 9.10 5.70
N ASP A 67 15.10 9.86 4.61
CA ASP A 67 16.06 10.94 4.38
C ASP A 67 17.53 10.59 4.67
N VAL A 68 17.85 9.29 4.70
CA VAL A 68 19.17 8.73 5.05
C VAL A 68 19.59 9.07 6.49
N THR A 69 18.72 9.69 7.29
CA THR A 69 18.96 10.02 8.70
C THR A 69 18.45 8.91 9.61
N ASP A 70 17.32 8.30 9.27
CA ASP A 70 16.65 7.30 10.09
C ASP A 70 16.63 5.95 9.40
N ALA A 71 17.01 4.89 10.13
CA ALA A 71 17.03 3.52 9.65
C ALA A 71 16.15 2.62 10.52
N ILE A 72 15.14 1.99 9.91
CA ILE A 72 14.19 1.11 10.58
C ILE A 72 14.31 -0.29 10.00
N HIS A 73 14.64 -1.25 10.86
CA HIS A 73 14.63 -2.67 10.52
C HIS A 73 13.21 -3.21 10.56
N LEU A 74 12.81 -3.87 9.48
CA LEU A 74 11.48 -4.44 9.30
C LEU A 74 11.59 -5.95 9.25
N ASN A 75 10.77 -6.63 10.05
CA ASN A 75 10.53 -8.05 9.83
C ASN A 75 9.79 -8.27 8.48
N PRO A 76 9.70 -9.51 7.96
CA PRO A 76 9.10 -9.76 6.66
C PRO A 76 7.66 -9.25 6.51
N THR A 77 6.85 -9.35 7.58
CA THR A 77 5.47 -8.85 7.58
C THR A 77 5.42 -7.32 7.48
N ALA A 78 6.22 -6.62 8.30
CA ALA A 78 6.29 -5.17 8.32
C ALA A 78 6.90 -4.61 7.03
N ALA A 79 7.89 -5.30 6.45
CA ALA A 79 8.47 -4.95 5.15
C ALA A 79 7.42 -5.00 4.05
N TRP A 80 6.52 -5.98 4.10
CA TRP A 80 5.43 -6.09 3.15
C TRP A 80 4.38 -4.99 3.31
N ILE A 81 3.98 -4.70 4.55
CA ILE A 81 3.04 -3.62 4.88
C ILE A 81 3.62 -2.27 4.44
N ALA A 82 4.89 -2.00 4.78
CA ALA A 82 5.57 -0.77 4.41
C ALA A 82 5.60 -0.59 2.89
N ARG A 83 5.92 -1.64 2.12
CA ARG A 83 5.88 -1.57 0.65
C ARG A 83 4.48 -1.23 0.14
N MET A 84 3.44 -1.91 0.64
CA MET A 84 2.06 -1.67 0.20
C MET A 84 1.60 -0.24 0.53
N ALA A 85 1.96 0.27 1.71
CA ALA A 85 1.68 1.65 2.09
C ALA A 85 2.39 2.65 1.16
N LEU A 86 3.67 2.42 0.84
CA LEU A 86 4.44 3.27 -0.08
C LEU A 86 3.96 3.19 -1.54
N GLU A 87 3.37 2.06 -1.95
CA GLU A 87 2.76 1.84 -3.27
C GLU A 87 1.30 2.34 -3.35
N GLY A 88 0.73 2.83 -2.25
CA GLY A 88 -0.63 3.39 -2.21
C GLY A 88 -1.75 2.35 -2.21
N VAL A 89 -1.47 1.13 -1.78
CA VAL A 89 -2.48 0.07 -1.66
C VAL A 89 -3.49 0.47 -0.57
N PRO A 90 -4.81 0.37 -0.83
CA PRO A 90 -5.84 0.63 0.18
C PRO A 90 -5.64 -0.25 1.44
N GLU A 91 -5.84 0.34 2.62
CA GLU A 91 -5.60 -0.33 3.90
C GLU A 91 -6.36 -1.64 4.04
N GLU A 92 -7.64 -1.67 3.66
CA GLU A 92 -8.47 -2.87 3.73
C GLU A 92 -7.89 -4.03 2.90
N HIS A 93 -7.32 -3.73 1.74
CA HIS A 93 -6.69 -4.72 0.87
C HIS A 93 -5.36 -5.20 1.44
N ALA A 94 -4.54 -4.30 1.96
CA ALA A 94 -3.30 -4.63 2.63
C ALA A 94 -3.54 -5.53 3.84
N ALA A 95 -4.51 -5.18 4.69
CA ALA A 95 -4.90 -5.97 5.86
C ALA A 95 -5.38 -7.38 5.47
N ARG A 96 -6.24 -7.50 4.45
CA ARG A 96 -6.72 -8.80 3.96
C ARG A 96 -5.58 -9.67 3.42
N ALA A 97 -4.63 -9.08 2.70
CA ALA A 97 -3.48 -9.79 2.14
C ALA A 97 -2.53 -10.31 3.22
N VAL A 98 -2.21 -9.46 4.20
CA VAL A 98 -1.35 -9.82 5.33
C VAL A 98 -1.98 -10.95 6.15
N ARG A 99 -3.28 -10.83 6.46
CA ARG A 99 -4.02 -11.87 7.19
C ARG A 99 -3.93 -13.23 6.50
N ARG A 100 -4.13 -13.29 5.18
CA ARG A 100 -4.08 -14.56 4.42
C ARG A 100 -2.73 -15.27 4.46
N VAL A 101 -1.63 -14.53 4.53
CA VAL A 101 -0.28 -15.10 4.43
C VAL A 101 0.38 -15.31 5.79
N PHE A 102 0.03 -14.50 6.79
CA PHE A 102 0.68 -14.48 8.09
C PHE A 102 -0.23 -14.84 9.26
N GLN A 103 -1.53 -15.13 9.05
CA GLN A 103 -2.32 -15.77 10.09
C GLN A 103 -1.72 -17.15 10.38
N ARG A 104 -1.14 -17.27 11.56
CA ARG A 104 -0.82 -18.57 12.16
C ARG A 104 -2.16 -19.17 12.60
N PRO A 105 -2.46 -20.46 12.31
CA PRO A 105 -3.58 -21.14 12.94
C PRO A 105 -3.45 -20.97 14.45
N ASP A 106 -4.57 -20.69 15.12
CA ASP A 106 -4.57 -20.61 16.57
C ASP A 106 -4.10 -21.97 17.12
N PRO A 107 -2.95 -22.06 17.80
CA PRO A 107 -2.45 -23.33 18.31
C PRO A 107 -3.40 -23.96 19.34
N GLN A 108 -4.33 -23.18 19.92
CA GLN A 108 -5.37 -23.71 20.80
C GLN A 108 -6.59 -24.30 20.06
N ALA A 109 -6.80 -24.04 18.77
CA ALA A 109 -7.97 -24.54 18.05
C ALA A 109 -7.87 -26.02 17.60
N THR A 110 -6.77 -26.70 17.89
CA THR A 110 -6.55 -28.13 17.58
C THR A 110 -6.40 -28.98 18.85
N ALA A 111 -6.66 -28.41 20.02
CA ALA A 111 -6.65 -29.11 21.30
C ALA A 111 -8.08 -29.17 21.87
N ASP A 112 -8.98 -29.81 21.10
CA ASP A 112 -10.25 -30.40 21.58
C ASP A 112 -10.28 -31.87 21.14
#